data_AF-A0A067PDP5-F1
#
_entry.id   AF-A0A067PDP5-F1
#
_cell.length_a   1.000
_cell.length_b   1.000
_cell.length_c   1.000
_cell.angle_alpha   90.00
_cell.angle_beta   90.00
_cell.angle_gamma   90.00
#
_symmetry.space_group_name_H-M   'P 1'
#
loop_
_entity.id
_entity.type
_entity.pdbx_description
1 polymer ?
#
loop_
_entity_poly.entity_id
_entity_poly.type
_entity_poly.pdbx_seq_one_letter_code
_entity_poly.pdbx_strand_id
1 'polypeptide(L)'
;MSWRLEESEGGLREVVALCGGCEEQHIQAGINKVMNYMRLKAHVQSLLKKDHVCIALGEIPCTTLQDIYNYHVVDLGKCLSYSTFFKWIMYGSFYAYISGGGSLYLVFMIIAFNMKTEFEHLPMDVVHQLANAFCSPDASKPWGRLIMDCIIPAFTILMKNAPFQFERRLFPIISEDILDSDEVPAFDQYSFNNFQLVPRSSAWPHLLPFTFAQVPTWPTQPRPDTHHYCCPIHLLPTKTLSQELHTQNSCLINSMPVATIQVDFNRLLDSNKKYPVPVECQEGHRWTEVERERAEKGVEVKGVDDLQFNMRANFREGKHSSKDYISVSSNHFPGHYVFKDLMARH
;
A
#
# COMPACT_ATOMS: atom_id res chain seq x y z
N MET A 1 34.51 -7.77 28.63
CA MET A 1 34.46 -6.96 27.40
C MET A 1 33.05 -7.03 26.86
N SER A 2 32.27 -5.98 27.11
CA SER A 2 30.89 -5.83 26.64
C SER A 2 30.95 -5.09 25.30
N TRP A 3 30.50 -5.75 24.24
CA TRP A 3 30.34 -5.11 22.94
C TRP A 3 29.00 -4.38 22.94
N ARG A 4 29.04 -3.05 23.14
CA ARG A 4 27.93 -2.17 22.73
C ARG A 4 27.99 -2.11 21.21
N LEU A 5 26.97 -2.65 20.55
CA LEU A 5 26.61 -2.24 19.19
C LEU A 5 26.35 -0.73 19.25
N GLU A 6 27.14 0.04 18.52
CA GLU A 6 26.86 1.45 18.24
C GLU A 6 25.52 1.49 17.50
N GLU A 7 24.49 1.98 18.20
CA GLU A 7 23.19 2.32 17.61
C GLU A 7 23.44 3.39 16.54
N SER A 8 23.21 3.06 15.27
CA SER A 8 23.18 4.10 14.24
C SER A 8 21.98 5.01 14.53
N GLU A 9 22.27 6.30 14.71
CA GLU A 9 21.31 7.36 15.01
C GLU A 9 20.24 7.42 13.91
N GLY A 10 19.04 6.93 14.23
CA GLY A 10 17.87 6.88 13.35
C GLY A 10 16.84 5.80 13.71
N GLY A 11 16.79 5.38 14.98
CA GLY A 11 16.00 4.25 15.44
C GLY A 11 14.48 4.42 15.27
N LEU A 12 13.75 3.31 15.16
CA LEU A 12 12.29 3.22 15.02
C LEU A 12 11.51 4.18 15.95
N ARG A 13 12.03 4.43 17.16
CA ARG A 13 11.47 5.36 18.15
C ARG A 13 11.35 6.79 17.63
N GLU A 14 12.37 7.28 16.92
CA GLU A 14 12.41 8.63 16.37
C GLU A 14 11.38 8.80 15.24
N VAL A 15 11.30 7.81 14.35
CA VAL A 15 10.32 7.79 13.25
C VAL A 15 8.88 7.81 13.78
N VAL A 16 8.60 7.07 14.85
CA VAL A 16 7.28 7.06 15.53
C VAL A 16 6.94 8.42 16.15
N ALA A 17 7.91 9.07 16.79
CA ALA A 17 7.70 10.36 17.44
C ALA A 17 7.37 11.49 16.42
N LEU A 18 7.99 11.45 15.24
CA LEU A 18 7.85 12.49 14.22
C LEU A 18 6.50 12.46 13.47
N CYS A 19 5.69 11.40 13.60
CA CYS A 19 4.37 11.31 12.96
C CYS A 19 3.27 12.20 13.63
N GLY A 20 3.61 12.92 14.70
CA GLY A 20 2.66 13.51 15.65
C GLY A 20 2.34 15.01 15.61
N GLY A 21 2.92 15.87 14.73
CA GLY A 21 2.72 17.34 14.87
C GLY A 21 2.56 18.22 13.59
N CYS A 22 1.46 19.02 13.55
CA CYS A 22 1.34 20.49 13.32
C CYS A 22 1.02 21.25 11.98
N GLU A 23 0.52 22.49 12.24
CA GLU A 23 -0.02 23.73 11.61
C GLU A 23 0.81 24.69 10.70
N GLU A 24 0.55 24.94 9.40
CA GLU A 24 1.33 25.79 8.42
C GLU A 24 2.78 25.33 8.13
N GLN A 25 3.42 24.84 9.18
CA GLN A 25 4.12 23.56 9.25
C GLN A 25 3.36 22.42 8.53
N HIS A 26 2.10 22.58 8.13
CA HIS A 26 1.25 21.56 7.52
C HIS A 26 1.77 20.85 6.28
N ILE A 27 2.31 21.55 5.27
CA ILE A 27 2.82 20.86 4.07
C ILE A 27 4.11 20.14 4.44
N GLN A 28 5.05 20.82 5.11
CA GLN A 28 6.32 20.20 5.54
C GLN A 28 6.10 19.05 6.54
N ALA A 29 5.19 19.21 7.50
CA ALA A 29 4.78 18.20 8.47
C ALA A 29 3.99 17.09 7.80
N GLY A 30 3.16 17.42 6.80
CA GLY A 30 2.48 16.45 5.95
C GLY A 30 3.49 15.58 5.21
N ILE A 31 4.50 16.20 4.59
CA ILE A 31 5.62 15.54 3.93
C ILE A 31 6.37 14.70 4.95
N ASN A 32 6.87 15.29 6.02
CA ASN A 32 7.61 14.58 7.07
C ASN A 32 6.84 13.37 7.60
N LYS A 33 5.54 13.54 7.87
CA LYS A 33 4.66 12.47 8.34
C LYS A 33 4.53 11.34 7.31
N VAL A 34 4.32 11.67 6.04
CA VAL A 34 4.23 10.68 4.97
C VAL A 34 5.57 9.97 4.74
N MET A 35 6.68 10.72 4.76
CA MET A 35 8.03 10.17 4.68
C MET A 35 8.31 9.22 5.85
N ASN A 36 7.88 9.58 7.07
CA ASN A 36 8.00 8.71 8.24
C ASN A 36 7.13 7.46 8.13
N TYR A 37 5.94 7.53 7.54
CA TYR A 37 5.15 6.33 7.24
C TYR A 37 5.90 5.40 6.27
N MET A 38 6.48 5.95 5.20
CA MET A 38 7.26 5.16 4.24
C MET A 38 8.50 4.53 4.89
N ARG A 39 9.23 5.29 5.72
CA ARG A 39 10.37 4.77 6.51
C ARG A 39 9.96 3.68 7.48
N LEU A 40 8.86 3.90 8.21
CA LEU A 40 8.32 2.91 9.14
C LEU A 40 8.01 1.61 8.40
N LYS A 41 7.33 1.70 7.24
CA LYS A 41 7.04 0.56 6.38
C LYS A 41 8.32 -0.16 5.93
N ALA A 42 9.30 0.58 5.42
CA ALA A 42 10.59 0.04 4.99
C ALA A 42 11.33 -0.67 6.13
N HIS A 43 11.35 -0.07 7.32
CA HIS A 43 11.99 -0.64 8.50
C HIS A 43 11.30 -1.94 8.95
N VAL A 44 9.98 -1.94 9.02
CA VAL A 44 9.18 -3.14 9.32
C VAL A 44 9.47 -4.26 8.33
N GLN A 45 9.56 -3.95 7.03
CA GLN A 45 9.91 -4.96 6.03
C GLN A 45 11.35 -5.47 6.17
N SER A 46 12.29 -4.61 6.56
CA SER A 46 13.66 -5.03 6.85
C SER A 46 13.68 -6.01 8.02
N LEU A 47 12.95 -5.73 9.10
CA LEU A 47 12.83 -6.63 10.25
C LEU A 47 12.22 -7.98 9.86
N LEU A 48 11.14 -7.98 9.08
CA LEU A 48 10.50 -9.21 8.57
C LEU A 48 11.40 -10.02 7.62
N LYS A 49 12.44 -9.43 7.02
CA LYS A 49 13.39 -10.13 6.13
C LYS A 49 14.60 -10.69 6.89
N LYS A 50 14.84 -10.26 8.13
CA LYS A 50 16.04 -10.62 8.92
C LYS A 50 15.96 -11.97 9.62
N ASP A 51 14.96 -12.81 9.32
CA ASP A 51 14.74 -14.13 9.93
C ASP A 51 16.03 -14.95 10.11
N HIS A 52 16.90 -15.00 9.10
CA HIS A 52 18.14 -15.79 9.16
C HIS A 52 19.19 -15.24 10.13
N VAL A 53 19.24 -13.92 10.33
CA VAL A 53 20.23 -13.26 11.20
C VAL A 53 19.81 -13.38 12.67
N CYS A 54 18.52 -13.20 12.96
CA CYS A 54 17.99 -13.35 14.33
C CYS A 54 18.19 -14.79 14.84
N ILE A 55 17.94 -15.79 14.00
CA ILE A 55 18.16 -17.21 14.36
C ILE A 55 19.63 -17.48 14.71
N ALA A 56 20.58 -16.91 13.98
CA ALA A 56 22.01 -17.09 14.24
C ALA A 56 22.47 -16.46 15.57
N LEU A 57 21.76 -15.43 16.05
CA LEU A 57 22.03 -14.74 17.31
C LEU A 57 21.21 -15.28 18.50
N GLY A 58 20.35 -16.28 18.28
CA GLY A 58 19.44 -16.80 19.30
C GLY A 58 18.27 -15.88 19.63
N GLU A 59 18.01 -14.86 18.80
CA GLU A 59 16.86 -13.98 18.92
C GLU A 59 15.63 -14.59 18.25
N ILE A 60 14.45 -14.31 18.80
CA ILE A 60 13.19 -14.77 18.21
C ILE A 60 12.93 -13.94 16.93
N PRO A 61 12.87 -14.56 15.74
CA PRO A 61 12.61 -13.84 14.52
C PRO A 61 11.20 -13.24 14.54
N CYS A 62 11.09 -11.99 14.09
CA CYS A 62 9.80 -11.34 13.89
C CYS A 62 9.19 -11.83 12.58
N THR A 63 8.22 -12.74 12.65
CA THR A 63 7.59 -13.31 11.46
C THR A 63 6.33 -12.56 11.04
N THR A 64 5.71 -11.84 11.98
CA THR A 64 4.48 -11.09 11.76
C THR A 64 4.62 -9.61 12.15
N LEU A 65 3.71 -8.79 11.62
CA LEU A 65 3.56 -7.39 12.05
C LEU A 65 3.23 -7.27 13.55
N GLN A 66 2.50 -8.26 14.10
CA GLN A 66 2.15 -8.29 15.51
C GLN A 66 3.38 -8.55 16.38
N ASP A 67 4.29 -9.42 15.94
CA ASP A 67 5.57 -9.67 16.62
C ASP A 67 6.37 -8.38 16.71
N ILE A 68 6.51 -7.67 15.58
CA ILE A 68 7.26 -6.39 15.55
C ILE A 68 6.64 -5.37 16.51
N TYR A 69 5.31 -5.27 16.54
CA TYR A 69 4.65 -4.37 17.47
C TYR A 69 4.89 -4.76 18.93
N ASN A 70 4.73 -6.04 19.26
CA ASN A 70 4.90 -6.54 20.62
C ASN A 70 6.34 -6.39 21.12
N TYR A 71 7.34 -6.64 20.26
CA TYR A 71 8.75 -6.60 20.66
C TYR A 71 9.39 -5.21 20.58
N HIS A 72 8.94 -4.34 19.68
CA HIS A 72 9.63 -3.07 19.41
C HIS A 72 8.81 -1.81 19.71
N VAL A 73 7.49 -1.93 19.86
CA VAL A 73 6.59 -0.75 19.88
C VAL A 73 5.80 -0.60 21.18
N VAL A 74 5.34 -1.71 21.77
CA VAL A 74 4.43 -1.66 22.93
C VAL A 74 5.03 -0.91 24.14
N ASP A 75 6.34 -1.00 24.34
CA ASP A 75 7.05 -0.42 25.48
C ASP A 75 7.52 1.04 25.27
N LEU A 76 7.15 1.68 24.15
CA LEU A 76 7.61 3.04 23.81
C LEU A 76 6.96 4.17 24.64
N GLY A 77 6.28 3.85 25.75
CA GLY A 77 5.85 4.81 26.77
C GLY A 77 4.67 5.72 26.38
N LYS A 78 4.32 5.80 25.09
CA LYS A 78 3.04 6.34 24.61
C LYS A 78 2.19 5.13 24.20
N CYS A 79 0.97 5.01 24.73
CA CYS A 79 0.04 3.92 24.42
C CYS A 79 -0.42 3.92 22.94
N LEU A 80 0.51 3.73 22.01
CA LEU A 80 0.22 3.57 20.59
C LEU A 80 -0.45 2.21 20.43
N SER A 81 -1.72 2.17 20.06
CA SER A 81 -2.41 0.90 19.82
C SER A 81 -1.88 0.19 18.58
N TYR A 82 -1.96 -1.14 18.56
CA TYR A 82 -1.63 -1.94 17.38
C TYR A 82 -2.38 -1.48 16.12
N SER A 83 -3.66 -1.11 16.27
CA SER A 83 -4.46 -0.58 15.16
C SER A 83 -3.85 0.68 14.56
N THR A 84 -3.33 1.60 15.39
CA THR A 84 -2.72 2.84 14.90
C THR A 84 -1.39 2.55 14.20
N PHE A 85 -0.56 1.69 14.79
CA PHE A 85 0.68 1.22 14.19
C PHE A 85 0.46 0.55 12.83
N PHE A 86 -0.50 -0.37 12.76
CA PHE A 86 -0.90 -1.04 11.52
C PHE A 86 -1.36 -0.05 10.46
N LYS A 87 -2.20 0.93 10.82
CA LYS A 87 -2.65 1.99 9.91
C LYS A 87 -1.48 2.79 9.34
N TRP A 88 -0.50 3.18 10.16
CA TRP A 88 0.66 3.93 9.67
C TRP A 88 1.50 3.13 8.67
N ILE A 89 1.64 1.82 8.87
CA ILE A 89 2.34 0.93 7.93
C ILE A 89 1.56 0.79 6.62
N MET A 90 0.23 0.71 6.71
CA MET A 90 -0.65 0.71 5.53
C MET A 90 -0.51 2.00 4.74
N TYR A 91 -0.55 3.17 5.40
CA TYR A 91 -0.32 4.45 4.74
C TYR A 91 1.07 4.55 4.13
N GLY A 92 2.10 4.08 4.83
CA GLY A 92 3.46 4.00 4.29
C GLY A 92 3.51 3.18 3.00
N SER A 93 2.73 2.10 2.92
CA SER A 93 2.58 1.30 1.71
C SER A 93 1.88 2.09 0.59
N PHE A 94 0.79 2.81 0.89
CA PHE A 94 0.08 3.61 -0.11
C PHE A 94 0.99 4.65 -0.78
N TYR A 95 1.74 5.39 0.05
CA TYR A 95 2.65 6.42 -0.43
C TYR A 95 3.85 5.84 -1.16
N ALA A 96 4.36 4.68 -0.73
CA ALA A 96 5.40 3.98 -1.46
C ALA A 96 4.92 3.53 -2.84
N TYR A 97 3.70 2.98 -2.95
CA TYR A 97 3.14 2.55 -4.23
C TYR A 97 2.99 3.69 -5.21
N ILE A 98 2.38 4.81 -4.78
CA ILE A 98 2.19 5.94 -5.68
C ILE A 98 3.52 6.60 -6.08
N SER A 99 4.52 6.57 -5.18
CA SER A 99 5.86 7.06 -5.47
C SER A 99 6.59 6.22 -6.50
N GLY A 100 6.51 4.88 -6.39
CA GLY A 100 7.07 3.96 -7.38
C GLY A 100 6.37 4.07 -8.74
N GLY A 101 5.04 4.21 -8.72
CA GLY A 101 4.22 4.36 -9.92
C GLY A 101 4.58 5.58 -10.78
N GLY A 102 4.98 6.69 -10.16
CA GLY A 102 5.36 7.89 -10.90
C GLY A 102 6.60 8.53 -10.31
N SER A 103 6.41 9.30 -9.24
CA SER A 103 7.50 10.04 -8.60
C SER A 103 7.09 10.47 -7.20
N LEU A 104 8.06 10.79 -6.34
CA LEU A 104 7.79 11.42 -5.04
C LEU A 104 7.09 12.79 -5.18
N TYR A 105 7.15 13.44 -6.34
CA TYR A 105 6.36 14.64 -6.61
C TYR A 105 4.85 14.37 -6.62
N LEU A 106 4.39 13.13 -6.87
CA LEU A 106 2.97 12.76 -6.67
C LEU A 106 2.58 12.88 -5.21
N VAL A 107 3.42 12.38 -4.30
CA VAL A 107 3.18 12.48 -2.86
C VAL A 107 3.13 13.94 -2.43
N PHE A 108 4.05 14.75 -2.95
CA PHE A 108 4.03 16.19 -2.70
C PHE A 108 2.74 16.84 -3.19
N MET A 109 2.26 16.53 -4.39
CA MET A 109 0.99 17.05 -4.88
C MET A 109 -0.19 16.62 -4.00
N ILE A 110 -0.26 15.34 -3.60
CA ILE A 110 -1.31 14.86 -2.69
C ILE A 110 -1.34 15.70 -1.40
N ILE A 111 -0.18 16.03 -0.85
CA ILE A 111 -0.08 16.83 0.38
C ILE A 111 -0.39 18.30 0.11
N ALA A 112 0.18 18.90 -0.94
CA ALA A 112 0.02 20.31 -1.29
C ALA A 112 -1.43 20.65 -1.65
N PHE A 113 -2.17 19.72 -2.26
CA PHE A 113 -3.59 19.86 -2.56
C PHE A 113 -4.50 19.39 -1.41
N ASN A 114 -3.95 19.06 -0.25
CA ASN A 114 -4.70 18.59 0.91
C ASN A 114 -5.59 17.37 0.62
N MET A 115 -5.17 16.51 -0.32
CA MET A 115 -5.88 15.29 -0.73
C MET A 115 -5.49 14.06 0.10
N LYS A 116 -4.77 14.29 1.20
CA LYS A 116 -4.18 13.25 2.02
C LYS A 116 -5.24 12.29 2.56
N THR A 117 -6.29 12.85 3.15
CA THR A 117 -7.36 12.10 3.79
C THR A 117 -8.06 11.24 2.75
N GLU A 118 -8.43 11.81 1.61
CA GLU A 118 -9.10 11.14 0.50
C GLU A 118 -8.26 10.00 -0.03
N PHE A 119 -6.96 10.23 -0.20
CA PHE A 119 -6.01 9.21 -0.66
C PHE A 119 -5.85 8.07 0.37
N GLU A 120 -5.73 8.37 1.66
CA GLU A 120 -5.62 7.38 2.74
C GLU A 120 -6.89 6.55 2.94
N HIS A 121 -8.05 6.99 2.42
CA HIS A 121 -9.30 6.23 2.42
C HIS A 121 -9.48 5.33 1.19
N LEU A 122 -8.60 5.43 0.18
CA LEU A 122 -8.69 4.58 -1.00
C LEU A 122 -8.44 3.11 -0.65
N PRO A 123 -9.16 2.17 -1.26
CA PRO A 123 -8.80 0.76 -1.22
C PRO A 123 -7.41 0.53 -1.81
N MET A 124 -6.65 -0.42 -1.25
CA MET A 124 -5.27 -0.70 -1.68
C MET A 124 -5.17 -1.09 -3.17
N ASP A 125 -6.14 -1.86 -3.68
CA ASP A 125 -6.22 -2.25 -5.08
C ASP A 125 -6.39 -1.04 -6.02
N VAL A 126 -7.11 0.00 -5.57
CA VAL A 126 -7.23 1.25 -6.30
C VAL A 126 -5.91 2.01 -6.31
N VAL A 127 -5.18 2.04 -5.19
CA VAL A 127 -3.85 2.66 -5.11
C VAL A 127 -2.87 1.94 -6.05
N HIS A 128 -2.94 0.61 -6.14
CA HIS A 128 -2.14 -0.20 -7.07
C HIS A 128 -2.46 0.11 -8.53
N GLN A 129 -3.74 0.15 -8.90
CA GLN A 129 -4.17 0.51 -10.25
C GLN A 129 -3.71 1.92 -10.61
N LEU A 130 -3.82 2.87 -9.68
CA LEU A 130 -3.38 4.23 -9.87
C LEU A 130 -1.86 4.31 -10.06
N ALA A 131 -1.08 3.57 -9.26
CA ALA A 131 0.37 3.50 -9.42
C ALA A 131 0.77 2.92 -10.79
N ASN A 132 0.11 1.85 -11.24
CA ASN A 132 0.36 1.27 -12.57
C ASN A 132 -0.08 2.19 -13.72
N ALA A 133 -1.19 2.91 -13.54
CA ALA A 133 -1.65 3.93 -14.47
C ALA A 133 -0.62 5.07 -14.62
N PHE A 134 0.05 5.45 -13.53
CA PHE A 134 1.17 6.39 -13.60
C PHE A 134 2.39 5.79 -14.28
N CYS A 135 2.74 4.53 -14.04
CA CYS A 135 3.90 3.90 -14.68
C CYS A 135 3.73 3.81 -16.20
N SER A 136 2.56 3.37 -16.65
CA SER A 136 2.27 3.12 -18.05
C SER A 136 0.88 3.67 -18.41
N PRO A 137 0.74 4.99 -18.59
CA PRO A 137 -0.54 5.60 -18.90
C PRO A 137 -1.03 5.15 -20.28
N ASP A 138 -2.32 4.79 -20.35
CA ASP A 138 -2.96 4.32 -21.56
C ASP A 138 -3.63 5.47 -22.33
N ALA A 139 -3.06 5.85 -23.48
CA ALA A 139 -3.55 6.93 -24.33
C ALA A 139 -4.98 6.75 -24.87
N SER A 140 -5.49 5.51 -24.86
CA SER A 140 -6.87 5.22 -25.24
C SER A 140 -7.87 5.62 -24.15
N LYS A 141 -7.41 5.76 -22.90
CA LYS A 141 -8.26 6.09 -21.75
C LYS A 141 -8.17 7.58 -21.40
N PRO A 142 -9.29 8.22 -21.00
CA PRO A 142 -9.28 9.64 -20.61
C PRO A 142 -8.28 9.98 -19.52
N TRP A 143 -8.14 9.12 -18.51
CA TRP A 143 -7.18 9.34 -17.42
C TRP A 143 -5.72 9.14 -17.86
N GLY A 144 -5.45 8.25 -18.83
CA GLY A 144 -4.10 8.07 -19.34
C GLY A 144 -3.64 9.32 -20.10
N ARG A 145 -4.53 9.92 -20.88
CA ARG A 145 -4.31 11.25 -21.48
C ARG A 145 -4.10 12.33 -20.43
N LEU A 146 -4.93 12.40 -19.39
CA LEU A 146 -4.73 13.36 -18.29
C LEU A 146 -3.33 13.20 -17.65
N ILE A 147 -2.88 11.96 -17.46
CA ILE A 147 -1.55 11.69 -16.91
C ILE A 147 -0.46 12.19 -17.85
N MET A 148 -0.53 11.84 -19.13
CA MET A 148 0.50 12.20 -20.13
C MET A 148 0.51 13.68 -20.49
N ASP A 149 -0.66 14.30 -20.64
CA ASP A 149 -0.79 15.65 -21.18
C ASP A 149 -0.73 16.71 -20.08
N CYS A 150 -1.02 16.36 -18.83
CA CYS A 150 -1.08 17.32 -17.73
C CYS A 150 -0.14 16.95 -16.58
N ILE A 151 -0.26 15.74 -16.03
CA ILE A 151 0.40 15.40 -14.77
C ILE A 151 1.92 15.21 -14.97
N ILE A 152 2.35 14.41 -15.94
CA ILE A 152 3.78 14.18 -16.25
C ILE A 152 4.49 15.50 -16.64
N PRO A 153 3.93 16.36 -17.52
CA PRO A 153 4.50 17.67 -17.81
C PRO A 153 4.58 18.56 -16.57
N ALA A 154 3.54 18.60 -15.73
CA ALA A 154 3.55 19.37 -14.49
C ALA A 154 4.67 18.89 -13.54
N PHE A 155 4.88 17.58 -13.41
CA PHE A 155 6.02 17.05 -12.66
C PHE A 155 7.35 17.44 -13.27
N THR A 156 7.49 17.37 -14.58
CA THR A 156 8.74 17.75 -15.26
C THR A 156 9.08 19.21 -14.99
N ILE A 157 8.09 20.10 -15.04
CA ILE A 157 8.25 21.52 -14.69
C ILE A 157 8.59 21.68 -13.21
N LEU A 158 7.87 21.00 -12.31
CA LEU A 158 8.10 21.09 -10.87
C LEU A 158 9.51 20.58 -10.49
N MET A 159 9.93 19.45 -11.05
CA MET A 159 11.27 18.89 -10.93
C MET A 159 12.36 19.86 -11.36
N LYS A 160 12.15 20.51 -12.50
CA LYS A 160 13.12 21.47 -13.05
C LYS A 160 13.25 22.74 -12.19
N ASN A 161 12.15 23.21 -11.60
CA ASN A 161 12.11 24.48 -10.87
C ASN A 161 12.33 24.32 -9.35
N ALA A 162 12.00 23.16 -8.79
CA ALA A 162 12.10 22.85 -7.38
C ALA A 162 12.61 21.42 -7.20
N PRO A 163 13.86 21.12 -7.61
CA PRO A 163 14.44 19.80 -7.45
C PRO A 163 14.45 19.43 -5.96
N PHE A 164 13.81 18.31 -5.61
CA PHE A 164 13.95 17.73 -4.29
C PHE A 164 15.41 17.41 -4.06
N GLN A 165 16.00 18.12 -3.11
CA GLN A 165 17.23 17.65 -2.50
C GLN A 165 16.84 16.56 -1.53
N PHE A 166 17.02 15.32 -1.97
CA PHE A 166 17.09 14.20 -1.05
C PHE A 166 18.35 14.37 -0.22
N GLU A 167 18.30 15.26 0.78
CA GLU A 167 19.30 15.21 1.84
C GLU A 167 19.31 13.78 2.37
N ARG A 168 20.51 13.20 2.57
CA ARG A 168 20.73 11.85 3.13
C ARG A 168 19.85 11.54 4.35
N ARG A 169 19.45 12.58 5.08
CA ARG A 169 18.53 12.54 6.22
C ARG A 169 17.15 11.99 5.88
N LEU A 170 16.71 12.05 4.61
CA LEU A 170 15.39 11.60 4.21
C LEU A 170 15.27 10.07 4.21
N PHE A 171 16.37 9.33 4.00
CA PHE A 171 16.39 7.87 3.99
C PHE A 171 17.76 7.31 4.46
N PRO A 172 18.13 7.45 5.75
CA PRO A 172 19.44 6.98 6.24
C PRO A 172 19.61 5.45 6.18
N ILE A 173 18.53 4.70 5.93
CA ILE A 173 18.52 3.23 5.83
C ILE A 173 18.87 2.75 4.41
N ILE A 174 18.87 3.64 3.41
CA ILE A 174 19.24 3.28 2.04
C ILE A 174 20.77 3.38 1.93
N SER A 175 21.43 2.26 1.60
CA SER A 175 22.88 2.19 1.41
C SER A 175 23.35 3.25 0.39
N GLU A 176 24.52 3.86 0.58
CA GLU A 176 25.08 4.87 -0.34
C GLU A 176 25.12 4.36 -1.79
N ASP A 177 25.43 3.08 -1.97
CA ASP A 177 25.45 2.40 -3.28
C ASP A 177 24.10 2.42 -4.03
N ILE A 178 22.99 2.62 -3.32
CA ILE A 178 21.63 2.62 -3.86
C ILE A 178 21.18 4.04 -4.21
N LEU A 179 21.76 5.11 -3.64
CA LEU A 179 21.36 6.49 -3.96
C LEU A 179 22.26 7.15 -5.02
N ASP A 180 23.48 6.66 -5.20
CA ASP A 180 24.48 7.22 -6.12
C ASP A 180 24.42 6.68 -7.56
N SER A 181 23.47 5.79 -7.89
CA SER A 181 23.24 5.47 -9.31
C SER A 181 22.46 6.60 -9.97
N ASP A 182 23.01 7.12 -11.06
CA ASP A 182 22.46 8.23 -11.84
C ASP A 182 21.03 7.95 -12.38
N GLU A 183 20.54 6.72 -12.27
CA GLU A 183 19.21 6.27 -12.71
C GLU A 183 18.28 5.82 -11.57
N VAL A 184 18.63 5.98 -10.28
CA VAL A 184 18.01 5.13 -9.24
C VAL A 184 16.50 5.30 -9.14
N PRO A 185 15.74 4.23 -9.41
CA PRO A 185 14.43 4.08 -8.84
C PRO A 185 14.60 3.65 -7.38
N ALA A 186 14.85 4.62 -6.49
CA ALA A 186 15.09 4.31 -5.07
C ALA A 186 13.93 3.52 -4.44
N PHE A 187 12.77 3.56 -5.11
CA PHE A 187 11.56 2.82 -4.77
C PHE A 187 11.38 1.47 -5.47
N ASP A 188 11.99 1.22 -6.64
CA ASP A 188 11.88 -0.11 -7.29
C ASP A 188 12.76 -1.15 -6.58
N GLN A 189 13.81 -0.70 -5.87
CA GLN A 189 14.63 -1.58 -5.04
C GLN A 189 14.00 -1.94 -3.70
N TYR A 190 13.02 -1.17 -3.24
CA TYR A 190 12.14 -1.66 -2.20
C TYR A 190 11.28 -2.76 -2.84
N SER A 191 11.78 -3.99 -2.78
CA SER A 191 10.95 -5.17 -2.99
C SER A 191 9.93 -5.19 -1.86
N PHE A 192 8.84 -4.46 -2.08
CA PHE A 192 7.58 -4.68 -1.43
C PHE A 192 7.12 -6.02 -1.97
N ASN A 193 7.58 -7.11 -1.33
CA ASN A 193 7.48 -8.52 -1.75
C ASN A 193 6.10 -8.97 -2.28
N ASN A 194 5.05 -8.15 -2.18
CA ASN A 194 3.69 -8.45 -2.56
C ASN A 194 3.18 -7.60 -3.75
N PHE A 195 4.03 -6.84 -4.44
CA PHE A 195 3.58 -6.00 -5.54
C PHE A 195 4.61 -5.84 -6.65
N GLN A 196 4.16 -6.04 -7.89
CA GLN A 196 4.93 -5.77 -9.10
C GLN A 196 4.27 -4.59 -9.83
N LEU A 197 5.00 -3.47 -9.89
CA LEU A 197 4.64 -2.37 -10.78
C LEU A 197 4.82 -2.81 -12.22
N VAL A 198 3.94 -2.35 -13.11
CA VAL A 198 4.19 -2.47 -14.55
C VAL A 198 5.45 -1.68 -14.91
N PRO A 199 6.26 -2.17 -15.87
CA PRO A 199 7.41 -1.41 -16.36
C PRO A 199 6.99 -0.01 -16.80
N ARG A 200 7.81 0.98 -16.46
CA ARG A 200 7.56 2.38 -16.81
C ARG A 200 7.56 2.53 -18.34
N SER A 201 6.53 3.16 -18.89
CA SER A 201 6.42 3.38 -20.33
C SER A 201 7.30 4.54 -20.79
N SER A 202 7.54 4.61 -22.09
CA SER A 202 8.26 5.72 -22.74
C SER A 202 7.54 7.06 -22.69
N ALA A 203 6.33 7.13 -22.12
CA ALA A 203 5.60 8.38 -21.91
C ALA A 203 6.29 9.26 -20.85
N TRP A 204 7.09 8.67 -19.96
CA TRP A 204 7.94 9.44 -19.06
C TRP A 204 9.16 9.93 -19.82
N PRO A 205 9.47 11.24 -19.78
CA PRO A 205 10.72 11.73 -20.33
C PRO A 205 11.86 10.98 -19.65
N HIS A 206 12.93 10.68 -20.41
CA HIS A 206 14.20 10.27 -19.80
C HIS A 206 14.62 11.39 -18.86
N LEU A 207 14.33 11.22 -17.57
CA LEU A 207 14.68 12.18 -16.55
C LEU A 207 16.20 12.26 -16.58
N LEU A 208 16.73 13.47 -16.79
CA LEU A 208 18.17 13.66 -16.71
C LEU A 208 18.63 13.16 -15.35
N PRO A 209 19.76 12.43 -15.30
CA PRO A 209 20.29 11.93 -14.04
C PRO A 209 20.41 13.07 -13.04
N PHE A 210 19.93 12.83 -11.82
CA PHE A 210 19.97 13.81 -10.74
C PHE A 210 21.44 14.11 -10.45
N THR A 211 21.97 15.15 -11.06
CA THR A 211 23.25 15.69 -10.63
C THR A 211 23.02 16.30 -9.25
N PHE A 212 23.75 15.82 -8.25
CA PHE A 212 23.87 16.45 -6.93
C PHE A 212 24.51 17.84 -7.09
N ALA A 213 23.77 18.77 -7.70
CA ALA A 213 24.21 20.15 -7.83
C ALA A 213 24.28 20.76 -6.43
N GLN A 214 25.32 21.56 -6.21
CA GLN A 214 25.52 22.29 -4.96
C GLN A 214 24.25 23.05 -4.56
N VAL A 215 23.94 23.02 -3.27
CA VAL A 215 22.77 23.64 -2.63
C VAL A 215 22.51 25.02 -3.24
N PRO A 216 21.45 25.23 -4.06
CA PRO A 216 20.96 26.55 -4.32
C PRO A 216 20.49 27.06 -2.97
N THR A 217 21.19 28.06 -2.44
CA THR A 217 20.68 28.85 -1.34
C THR A 217 19.37 29.43 -1.83
N TRP A 218 18.25 28.90 -1.33
CA TRP A 218 16.93 29.48 -1.60
C TRP A 218 17.04 30.98 -1.33
N PRO A 219 16.81 31.85 -2.33
CA PRO A 219 16.84 33.27 -2.06
C PRO A 219 15.74 33.55 -1.04
N THR A 220 16.15 33.91 0.17
CA THR A 220 15.31 34.59 1.16
C THR A 220 15.04 36.00 0.63
N GLN A 221 14.40 36.10 -0.53
CA GLN A 221 13.96 37.40 -1.04
C GLN A 221 12.68 37.79 -0.31
N PRO A 222 12.59 39.04 0.18
CA PRO A 222 11.32 39.59 0.62
C PRO A 222 10.37 39.65 -0.59
N ARG A 223 9.14 39.17 -0.39
CA ARG A 223 8.06 39.16 -1.40
C ARG A 223 7.95 40.53 -2.07
N PRO A 224 8.02 40.62 -3.41
CA PRO A 224 7.32 41.67 -4.12
C PRO A 224 5.83 41.36 -4.01
N ASP A 225 5.07 42.26 -3.40
CA ASP A 225 3.63 42.29 -3.56
C ASP A 225 3.32 42.40 -5.06
N THR A 226 2.32 41.63 -5.52
CA THR A 226 1.81 41.56 -6.91
C THR A 226 2.52 40.62 -7.88
N HIS A 227 2.22 39.32 -7.79
CA HIS A 227 2.11 38.48 -8.99
C HIS A 227 0.86 37.59 -8.90
N HIS A 228 -0.02 37.74 -9.90
CA HIS A 228 -1.09 36.81 -10.17
C HIS A 228 -0.49 35.43 -10.45
N TYR A 229 -0.58 34.53 -9.48
CA TYR A 229 -0.37 33.11 -9.73
C TYR A 229 -1.47 32.65 -10.68
N CYS A 230 -1.08 32.29 -11.91
CA CYS A 230 -1.91 31.46 -12.79
C CYS A 230 -2.16 30.13 -12.07
N CYS A 231 -3.26 30.05 -11.33
CA CYS A 231 -3.79 28.79 -10.84
C CYS A 231 -4.51 28.12 -12.01
N PRO A 232 -4.04 26.98 -12.55
CA PRO A 232 -4.78 26.23 -13.56
C PRO A 232 -5.89 25.41 -12.87
N ILE A 233 -6.70 26.05 -12.03
CA ILE A 233 -7.88 25.41 -11.41
C ILE A 233 -8.98 25.20 -12.46
N HIS A 234 -8.98 25.99 -13.53
CA HIS A 234 -10.00 25.93 -14.59
C HIS A 234 -9.86 24.74 -15.57
N LEU A 235 -8.82 23.92 -15.44
CA LEU A 235 -8.63 22.72 -16.28
C LEU A 235 -8.94 21.41 -15.55
N LEU A 236 -9.40 21.46 -14.30
CA LEU A 236 -9.84 20.25 -13.59
C LEU A 236 -11.16 19.76 -14.20
N PRO A 237 -11.23 18.49 -14.65
CA PRO A 237 -12.49 17.89 -15.09
C PRO A 237 -13.54 17.99 -13.98
N THR A 238 -14.81 18.16 -14.35
CA THR A 238 -15.96 18.25 -13.42
C THR A 238 -16.19 16.98 -12.58
N LYS A 239 -15.50 15.88 -12.90
CA LYS A 239 -15.37 14.69 -12.08
C LYS A 239 -13.93 14.51 -11.64
N THR A 240 -13.71 14.23 -10.36
CA THR A 240 -12.35 13.94 -9.87
C THR A 240 -11.84 12.64 -10.50
N LEU A 241 -10.53 12.51 -10.71
CA LEU A 241 -9.91 11.27 -11.21
C LEU A 241 -10.35 10.03 -10.40
N SER A 242 -10.54 10.18 -9.09
CA SER A 242 -11.06 9.10 -8.24
C SER A 242 -12.51 8.77 -8.54
N GLN A 243 -13.37 9.76 -8.81
CA GLN A 243 -14.76 9.53 -9.23
C GLN A 243 -14.83 8.89 -10.61
N GLU A 244 -13.97 9.26 -11.55
CA GLU A 244 -13.91 8.66 -12.88
C GLU A 244 -13.42 7.20 -12.80
N LEU A 245 -12.34 6.93 -12.05
CA LEU A 245 -11.84 5.58 -11.80
C LEU A 245 -12.87 4.73 -11.05
N HIS A 246 -13.53 5.30 -10.03
CA HIS A 246 -14.61 4.61 -9.33
C HIS A 246 -15.80 4.37 -10.26
N THR A 247 -16.15 5.30 -11.15
CA THR A 247 -17.25 5.12 -12.12
C THR A 247 -16.88 4.06 -13.15
N GLN A 248 -15.66 4.08 -13.70
CA GLN A 248 -15.18 3.07 -14.65
C GLN A 248 -15.08 1.69 -13.99
N ASN A 249 -14.53 1.59 -12.78
CA ASN A 249 -14.50 0.34 -12.03
C ASN A 249 -15.90 -0.09 -11.63
N SER A 250 -16.80 0.81 -11.26
CA SER A 250 -18.21 0.48 -11.03
C SER A 250 -18.89 0.01 -12.31
N CYS A 251 -18.62 0.58 -13.48
CA CYS A 251 -19.13 0.08 -14.76
C CYS A 251 -18.55 -1.30 -15.11
N LEU A 252 -17.25 -1.52 -14.90
CA LEU A 252 -16.60 -2.82 -15.06
C LEU A 252 -17.20 -3.86 -14.11
N ILE A 253 -17.29 -3.56 -12.81
CA ILE A 253 -17.86 -4.42 -11.78
C ILE A 253 -19.35 -4.67 -12.02
N ASN A 254 -20.11 -3.66 -12.48
CA ASN A 254 -21.53 -3.81 -12.81
C ASN A 254 -21.76 -4.55 -14.13
N SER A 255 -20.77 -4.54 -15.03
CA SER A 255 -20.78 -5.33 -16.28
C SER A 255 -20.30 -6.77 -16.07
N MET A 256 -19.60 -7.04 -14.96
CA MET A 256 -19.23 -8.39 -14.60
C MET A 256 -20.49 -9.16 -14.16
N PRO A 257 -20.71 -10.39 -14.65
CA PRO A 257 -21.78 -11.22 -14.17
C PRO A 257 -21.55 -11.55 -12.69
N VAL A 258 -22.27 -10.84 -11.81
CA VAL A 258 -22.25 -11.10 -10.37
C VAL A 258 -23.23 -12.22 -10.07
N ALA A 259 -22.73 -13.40 -9.74
CA ALA A 259 -23.53 -14.48 -9.19
C ALA A 259 -23.61 -14.33 -7.67
N THR A 260 -24.82 -14.14 -7.14
CA THR A 260 -25.05 -14.16 -5.68
C THR A 260 -25.47 -15.57 -5.28
N ILE A 261 -24.60 -16.28 -4.56
CA ILE A 261 -24.90 -17.61 -4.03
C ILE A 261 -25.51 -17.43 -2.64
N GLN A 262 -26.82 -17.69 -2.52
CA GLN A 262 -27.48 -17.72 -1.22
C GLN A 262 -27.16 -19.03 -0.49
N VAL A 263 -26.61 -18.89 0.71
CA VAL A 263 -26.36 -19.96 1.67
C VAL A 263 -27.32 -19.83 2.86
N ASP A 264 -27.73 -20.95 3.43
CA ASP A 264 -28.71 -21.01 4.53
C ASP A 264 -28.09 -20.63 5.89
N PHE A 265 -27.37 -19.52 5.98
CA PHE A 265 -26.79 -19.06 7.24
C PHE A 265 -27.88 -18.57 8.21
N ASN A 266 -28.01 -19.22 9.37
CA ASN A 266 -28.97 -18.82 10.39
C ASN A 266 -28.28 -18.20 11.60
N ARG A 267 -28.28 -16.87 11.69
CA ARG A 267 -27.65 -16.10 12.78
C ARG A 267 -28.23 -16.40 14.17
N LEU A 268 -29.45 -16.94 14.24
CA LEU A 268 -30.12 -17.24 15.51
C LEU A 268 -29.59 -18.51 16.18
N LEU A 269 -28.94 -19.40 15.44
CA LEU A 269 -28.36 -20.63 15.98
C LEU A 269 -27.15 -20.34 16.86
N ASP A 270 -27.11 -20.93 18.05
CA ASP A 270 -26.02 -20.71 19.01
C ASP A 270 -24.66 -21.19 18.49
N SER A 271 -24.64 -22.21 17.62
CA SER A 271 -23.44 -22.68 16.91
C SER A 271 -22.81 -21.61 16.02
N ASN A 272 -23.60 -20.67 15.50
CA ASN A 272 -23.13 -19.57 14.65
C ASN A 272 -22.78 -18.31 15.44
N LYS A 273 -23.16 -18.24 16.72
CA LYS A 273 -22.80 -17.12 17.62
C LYS A 273 -21.40 -17.27 18.22
N LYS A 274 -20.84 -18.49 18.19
CA LYS A 274 -19.54 -18.81 18.79
C LYS A 274 -18.70 -19.56 17.77
N TYR A 275 -17.78 -18.85 17.12
CA TYR A 275 -16.68 -19.51 16.42
C TYR A 275 -15.53 -19.66 17.43
N PRO A 276 -15.20 -20.88 17.89
CA PRO A 276 -14.02 -21.06 18.72
C PRO A 276 -12.81 -20.75 17.85
N VAL A 277 -12.21 -19.58 18.05
CA VAL A 277 -10.87 -19.31 17.55
C VAL A 277 -9.95 -20.30 18.27
N PRO A 278 -9.26 -21.22 17.56
CA PRO A 278 -8.39 -22.18 18.22
C PRO A 278 -7.39 -21.43 19.10
N VAL A 279 -7.40 -21.69 20.40
CA VAL A 279 -6.56 -21.00 21.40
C VAL A 279 -5.06 -21.23 21.15
N GLU A 280 -4.72 -22.28 20.40
CA GLU A 280 -3.36 -22.68 20.04
C GLU A 280 -2.85 -22.05 18.72
N CYS A 281 -3.65 -21.27 17.99
CA CYS A 281 -3.23 -20.64 16.74
C CYS A 281 -2.46 -19.32 16.99
N GLN A 282 -1.26 -19.41 17.59
CA GLN A 282 -0.26 -18.33 17.51
C GLN A 282 0.52 -18.37 16.17
N GLU A 283 0.46 -19.48 15.44
CA GLU A 283 0.93 -19.54 14.06
C GLU A 283 -0.14 -18.99 13.12
N GLY A 284 0.10 -17.79 12.59
CA GLY A 284 -0.82 -17.16 11.66
C GLY A 284 -1.09 -18.04 10.44
N HIS A 285 -2.28 -18.66 10.39
CA HIS A 285 -2.98 -19.14 9.18
C HIS A 285 -2.07 -19.81 8.14
N ARG A 286 -1.10 -20.63 8.57
CA ARG A 286 -0.42 -21.55 7.67
C ARG A 286 -1.33 -22.76 7.55
N TRP A 287 -1.69 -23.09 6.31
CA TRP A 287 -2.35 -24.34 6.00
C TRP A 287 -1.52 -25.49 6.57
N THR A 288 -2.12 -26.30 7.43
CA THR A 288 -1.50 -27.56 7.86
C THR A 288 -1.32 -28.47 6.64
N GLU A 289 -0.37 -29.40 6.68
CA GLU A 289 -0.15 -30.33 5.57
C GLU A 289 -1.42 -31.12 5.23
N VAL A 290 -2.18 -31.49 6.27
CA VAL A 290 -3.47 -32.18 6.14
C VAL A 290 -4.51 -31.30 5.43
N GLU A 291 -4.55 -30.00 5.72
CA GLU A 291 -5.45 -29.08 5.02
C GLU A 291 -5.02 -28.87 3.57
N ARG A 292 -3.71 -28.79 3.30
CA ARG A 292 -3.18 -28.65 1.94
C ARG A 292 -3.54 -29.86 1.08
N GLU A 293 -3.31 -31.08 1.57
CA GLU A 293 -3.70 -32.31 0.88
C GLU A 293 -5.22 -32.36 0.61
N ARG A 294 -6.04 -31.85 1.54
CA ARG A 294 -7.50 -31.80 1.35
C ARG A 294 -7.92 -30.74 0.35
N ALA A 295 -7.25 -29.59 0.30
CA ALA A 295 -7.49 -28.58 -0.73
C ALA A 295 -7.09 -29.09 -2.12
N GLU A 296 -5.97 -29.79 -2.23
CA GLU A 296 -5.52 -30.41 -3.48
C GLU A 296 -6.52 -31.47 -3.97
N LYS A 297 -7.17 -32.20 -3.04
CA LYS A 297 -8.23 -33.17 -3.34
C LYS A 297 -9.63 -32.54 -3.41
N GLY A 298 -9.72 -31.21 -3.40
CA GLY A 298 -11.00 -30.50 -3.43
C GLY A 298 -11.82 -30.84 -4.66
N VAL A 299 -13.15 -30.83 -4.51
CA VAL A 299 -14.08 -31.09 -5.62
C VAL A 299 -14.06 -29.90 -6.57
N GLU A 300 -13.54 -30.10 -7.78
CA GLU A 300 -13.51 -29.06 -8.81
C GLU A 300 -14.92 -28.78 -9.34
N VAL A 301 -15.36 -27.52 -9.21
CA VAL A 301 -16.66 -27.08 -9.71
C VAL A 301 -16.59 -26.65 -11.17
N LYS A 302 -17.58 -27.08 -11.97
CA LYS A 302 -17.60 -26.87 -13.43
C LYS A 302 -18.28 -25.57 -13.86
N GLY A 303 -18.79 -24.78 -12.91
CA GLY A 303 -19.48 -23.52 -13.19
C GLY A 303 -20.25 -23.00 -11.98
N VAL A 304 -20.95 -21.88 -12.16
CA VAL A 304 -21.68 -21.18 -11.09
C VAL A 304 -22.76 -22.05 -10.46
N ASP A 305 -23.54 -22.78 -11.27
CA ASP A 305 -24.63 -23.64 -10.76
C ASP A 305 -24.08 -24.80 -9.92
N ASP A 306 -22.95 -25.38 -10.35
CA ASP A 306 -22.26 -26.45 -9.63
C ASP A 306 -21.64 -25.92 -8.33
N LEU A 307 -21.06 -24.71 -8.36
CA LEU A 307 -20.59 -24.03 -7.16
C LEU A 307 -21.72 -23.74 -6.18
N GLN A 308 -22.87 -23.26 -6.66
CA GLN A 308 -24.05 -23.01 -5.83
C GLN A 308 -24.58 -24.32 -5.23
N PHE A 309 -24.65 -25.38 -6.01
CA PHE A 309 -25.04 -26.71 -5.54
C PHE A 309 -24.10 -27.23 -4.46
N ASN A 310 -22.79 -27.18 -4.70
CA ASN A 310 -21.77 -27.63 -3.75
C ASN A 310 -21.77 -26.78 -2.48
N MET A 311 -21.94 -25.46 -2.58
CA MET A 311 -22.08 -24.58 -1.42
C MET A 311 -23.31 -24.96 -0.59
N ARG A 312 -24.47 -25.20 -1.20
CA ARG A 312 -25.68 -25.63 -0.46
C ARG A 312 -25.57 -27.05 0.12
N ALA A 313 -24.89 -27.96 -0.57
CA ALA A 313 -24.68 -29.32 -0.10
C ALA A 313 -23.66 -29.38 1.06
N ASN A 314 -22.60 -28.59 0.97
CA ASN A 314 -21.48 -28.60 1.92
C ASN A 314 -21.63 -27.59 3.05
N PHE A 315 -22.56 -26.64 2.97
CA PHE A 315 -22.87 -25.71 4.06
C PHE A 315 -24.33 -25.87 4.48
N ARG A 316 -24.53 -26.36 5.71
CA ARG A 316 -25.84 -26.38 6.34
C ARG A 316 -25.86 -25.41 7.48
N GLU A 317 -26.91 -24.59 7.54
CA GLU A 317 -27.09 -23.62 8.61
C GLU A 317 -25.92 -22.63 8.75
N GLY A 318 -25.14 -22.41 7.68
CA GLY A 318 -23.96 -21.54 7.72
C GLY A 318 -22.66 -22.21 8.21
N LYS A 319 -22.70 -23.51 8.50
CA LYS A 319 -21.51 -24.28 8.88
C LYS A 319 -21.10 -25.23 7.77
N HIS A 320 -19.80 -25.31 7.51
CA HIS A 320 -19.23 -26.31 6.62
C HIS A 320 -19.50 -27.71 7.20
N SER A 321 -20.40 -28.47 6.59
CA SER A 321 -20.83 -29.81 7.01
C SER A 321 -19.98 -30.90 6.39
N SER A 322 -19.34 -30.64 5.25
CA SER A 322 -18.39 -31.57 4.62
C SER A 322 -16.98 -31.41 5.22
N LYS A 323 -16.07 -32.36 4.97
CA LYS A 323 -14.62 -32.17 5.20
C LYS A 323 -13.88 -31.82 3.92
N ASP A 324 -14.58 -31.84 2.79
CA ASP A 324 -13.98 -31.68 1.47
C ASP A 324 -14.00 -30.21 1.06
N TYR A 325 -12.89 -29.73 0.50
CA TYR A 325 -12.80 -28.40 -0.05
C TYR A 325 -13.48 -28.35 -1.42
N ILE A 326 -13.94 -27.15 -1.80
CA ILE A 326 -14.41 -26.86 -3.15
C ILE A 326 -13.28 -26.16 -3.89
N SER A 327 -12.88 -26.70 -5.04
CA SER A 327 -11.84 -26.12 -5.90
C SER A 327 -12.48 -25.34 -7.05
N VAL A 328 -12.05 -24.08 -7.23
CA VAL A 328 -12.56 -23.19 -8.28
C VAL A 328 -11.47 -22.99 -9.32
N SER A 329 -11.64 -23.61 -10.48
CA SER A 329 -10.68 -23.54 -11.58
C SER A 329 -10.86 -22.28 -12.42
N SER A 330 -9.76 -21.62 -12.76
CA SER A 330 -9.75 -20.43 -13.62
C SER A 330 -10.33 -20.69 -15.01
N ASN A 331 -10.39 -21.96 -15.44
CA ASN A 331 -10.95 -22.35 -16.74
C ASN A 331 -12.48 -22.22 -16.78
N HIS A 332 -13.15 -22.48 -15.66
CA HIS A 332 -14.61 -22.38 -15.54
C HIS A 332 -15.08 -21.00 -15.10
N PHE A 333 -14.13 -20.20 -14.62
CA PHE A 333 -14.32 -18.90 -14.02
C PHE A 333 -13.27 -17.92 -14.58
N PRO A 334 -13.37 -17.49 -15.85
CA PRO A 334 -12.42 -16.55 -16.44
C PRO A 334 -12.66 -15.13 -15.90
N GLY A 335 -11.84 -14.69 -14.94
CA GLY A 335 -11.88 -13.33 -14.38
C GLY A 335 -11.28 -13.20 -12.97
N HIS A 336 -11.22 -11.97 -12.46
CA HIS A 336 -10.88 -11.71 -11.06
C HIS A 336 -12.13 -11.85 -10.19
N TYR A 337 -12.14 -12.82 -9.27
CA TYR A 337 -13.22 -12.99 -8.30
C TYR A 337 -12.84 -12.34 -6.98
N VAL A 338 -13.74 -11.52 -6.46
CA VAL A 338 -13.66 -11.00 -5.10
C VAL A 338 -14.74 -11.70 -4.29
N PHE A 339 -14.34 -12.64 -3.44
CA PHE A 339 -15.25 -13.19 -2.43
C PHE A 339 -15.47 -12.10 -1.37
N LYS A 340 -16.56 -11.36 -1.52
CA LYS A 340 -16.99 -10.43 -0.48
C LYS A 340 -17.77 -11.21 0.56
N ASP A 341 -17.19 -11.30 1.75
CA ASP A 341 -17.89 -11.82 2.91
C ASP A 341 -19.01 -10.83 3.28
N LEU A 342 -20.25 -11.11 2.88
CA LEU A 342 -21.44 -10.35 3.25
C LEU A 342 -21.87 -10.73 4.67
N MET A 343 -20.92 -10.66 5.60
CA MET A 343 -21.20 -10.65 7.03
C MET A 343 -21.73 -9.25 7.35
N ALA A 344 -23.06 -9.10 7.29
CA ALA A 344 -23.75 -7.88 7.68
C ALA A 344 -23.30 -7.47 9.10
N ARG A 345 -22.46 -6.43 9.17
CA ARG A 345 -22.12 -5.74 10.42
C ARG A 345 -23.35 -4.93 10.85
N HIS A 346 -24.19 -5.56 11.64
CA HIS A 346 -25.10 -4.90 12.59
C HIS A 346 -24.98 -5.59 13.94
#